data_AF-A0A286EFG7-F1
#
_entry.id   AF-A0A286EFG7-F1
#
_cell.length_a   1.000
_cell.length_b   1.000
_cell.length_c   1.000
_cell.angle_alpha   90.00
_cell.angle_beta   90.00
_cell.angle_gamma   90.00
#
_symmetry.space_group_name_H-M   'P 1'
#
loop_
_entity.id
_entity.type
_entity.pdbx_description
1 polymer ?
#
loop_
_entity_poly.entity_id
_entity_poly.type
_entity_poly.pdbx_seq_one_letter_code
_entity_poly.pdbx_strand_id
1 'polypeptide(L)'
;MAHIFWTADLDTGFHDIDEQHKQLVHHINELHAAHEAQNAEQMNISLFDLISCTMNHFAYEEEMLAESGYHLLEAHKRVHQNFVDKLVEYQMKMMENPNVAEELLNILDGWLFRHIRINDHGYINMVTQAGTYQKDANGNLVRTSGADAALFSNVAFDGWETQSLNPEPTTVETPPPTSPQPTAWERLVAQHEQKLAQEQNQNQDDDDDDDKPRGWAATF
;
A
#
# COMPACT_ATOMS: atom_id res chain seq x y z
N MET A 1 -8.70 -21.68 -1.66
CA MET A 1 -9.31 -21.39 -0.34
C MET A 1 -8.75 -20.06 0.14
N ALA A 2 -9.47 -19.31 0.97
CA ALA A 2 -8.94 -18.08 1.54
C ALA A 2 -7.70 -18.40 2.38
N HIS A 3 -6.65 -17.62 2.19
CA HIS A 3 -5.39 -17.71 2.91
C HIS A 3 -5.49 -16.99 4.25
N ILE A 4 -6.10 -15.81 4.22
CA ILE A 4 -6.31 -14.93 5.37
C ILE A 4 -7.80 -14.85 5.66
N PHE A 5 -8.15 -15.01 6.93
CA PHE A 5 -9.52 -14.85 7.45
C PHE A 5 -9.59 -13.66 8.39
N TRP A 6 -10.61 -12.83 8.20
CA TRP A 6 -10.91 -11.73 9.12
C TRP A 6 -11.34 -12.30 10.48
N THR A 7 -10.77 -11.74 11.55
CA THR A 7 -11.10 -12.10 12.94
C THR A 7 -11.47 -10.86 13.72
N ALA A 8 -12.35 -11.00 14.72
CA ALA A 8 -12.92 -9.87 15.45
C ALA A 8 -11.89 -9.04 16.26
N ASP A 9 -10.69 -9.57 16.48
CA ASP A 9 -9.59 -8.84 17.12
C ASP A 9 -8.87 -7.87 16.17
N LEU A 10 -9.27 -7.82 14.89
CA LEU A 10 -8.83 -6.81 13.92
C LEU A 10 -9.79 -5.62 13.81
N ASP A 11 -10.96 -5.71 14.45
CA ASP A 11 -11.94 -4.63 14.41
C ASP A 11 -11.43 -3.45 15.27
N THR A 12 -11.16 -2.33 14.61
CA THR A 12 -10.79 -1.06 15.25
C THR A 12 -12.01 -0.35 15.85
N GLY A 13 -13.21 -0.71 15.37
CA GLY A 13 -14.47 -0.07 15.75
C GLY A 13 -14.81 1.17 14.92
N PHE A 14 -13.91 1.59 14.01
CA PHE A 14 -14.18 2.59 12.98
C PHE A 14 -14.60 1.85 11.71
N HIS A 15 -15.88 1.95 11.34
CA HIS A 15 -16.46 1.08 10.31
C HIS A 15 -15.76 1.22 8.95
N ASP A 16 -15.46 2.45 8.56
CA ASP A 16 -14.73 2.80 7.34
C ASP A 16 -13.29 2.26 7.30
N ILE A 17 -12.57 2.28 8.42
CA ILE A 17 -11.23 1.67 8.54
C ILE A 17 -11.33 0.14 8.44
N ASP A 18 -12.27 -0.45 9.17
CA ASP A 18 -12.46 -1.91 9.18
C ASP A 18 -12.85 -2.44 7.78
N GLU A 19 -13.66 -1.71 7.02
CA GLU A 19 -13.96 -2.06 5.62
C GLU A 19 -12.75 -1.92 4.70
N GLN A 20 -11.90 -0.90 4.88
CA GLN A 20 -10.65 -0.77 4.13
C GLN A 20 -9.68 -1.92 4.44
N HIS A 21 -9.53 -2.31 5.71
CA HIS A 21 -8.71 -3.46 6.08
C HIS A 21 -9.23 -4.77 5.47
N LYS A 22 -10.56 -4.97 5.41
CA LYS A 22 -11.15 -6.13 4.74
C LYS A 22 -10.86 -6.14 3.24
N GLN A 23 -10.81 -4.97 2.59
CA GLN A 23 -10.40 -4.87 1.18
C GLN A 23 -8.93 -5.27 1.01
N LEU A 24 -8.03 -4.87 1.91
CA LEU A 24 -6.63 -5.34 1.89
C LEU A 24 -6.55 -6.86 2.02
N VAL A 25 -7.28 -7.45 2.97
CA VAL A 25 -7.38 -8.92 3.12
C VAL A 25 -7.93 -9.59 1.86
N HIS A 26 -8.91 -8.99 1.19
CA HIS A 26 -9.43 -9.49 -0.06
C HIS A 26 -8.34 -9.54 -1.14
N HIS A 27 -7.61 -8.45 -1.37
CA HIS A 27 -6.55 -8.40 -2.37
C HIS A 27 -5.39 -9.36 -2.06
N ILE A 28 -5.04 -9.56 -0.78
CA ILE A 28 -4.04 -10.57 -0.39
C ILE A 28 -4.53 -11.99 -0.70
N ASN A 29 -5.82 -12.27 -0.47
CA ASN A 29 -6.42 -13.56 -0.82
C ASN A 29 -6.46 -13.79 -2.34
N GLU A 30 -6.72 -12.77 -3.15
CA GLU A 30 -6.64 -12.85 -4.62
C GLU A 30 -5.20 -13.12 -5.09
N LEU A 31 -4.22 -12.42 -4.52
CA LEU A 31 -2.79 -12.67 -4.80
C LEU A 31 -2.40 -14.12 -4.44
N HIS A 32 -2.84 -14.63 -3.29
CA HIS A 32 -2.60 -16.01 -2.90
C HIS A 32 -3.27 -17.01 -3.85
N ALA A 33 -4.52 -16.76 -4.24
CA ALA A 33 -5.23 -17.62 -5.19
C ALA A 33 -4.53 -17.67 -6.56
N ALA A 34 -4.02 -16.53 -7.03
CA ALA A 34 -3.23 -16.44 -8.26
C ALA A 34 -1.89 -17.19 -8.15
N HIS A 35 -1.24 -17.13 -6.99
CA HIS A 35 -0.03 -17.88 -6.67
C HIS A 35 -0.28 -19.40 -6.72
N GLU A 36 -1.33 -19.89 -6.05
CA GLU A 36 -1.71 -21.31 -6.06
C GLU A 36 -2.05 -21.81 -7.47
N ALA A 37 -2.65 -20.96 -8.30
CA ALA A 37 -2.94 -21.24 -9.70
C ALA A 37 -1.71 -21.12 -10.62
N GLN A 38 -0.54 -20.74 -10.08
CA GLN A 38 0.68 -20.42 -10.83
C GLN A 38 0.47 -19.41 -11.97
N ASN A 39 -0.46 -18.46 -11.78
CA ASN A 39 -0.81 -17.45 -12.78
C ASN A 39 -0.05 -16.15 -12.52
N ALA A 40 1.09 -16.00 -13.20
CA ALA A 40 1.97 -14.84 -13.04
C ALA A 40 1.33 -13.49 -13.43
N GLU A 41 0.49 -13.48 -14.47
CA GLU A 41 -0.23 -12.26 -14.88
C GLU A 41 -1.21 -11.82 -13.79
N GLN A 42 -2.03 -12.76 -13.31
CA GLN A 42 -2.99 -12.46 -12.25
C GLN A 42 -2.30 -12.06 -10.95
N MET A 43 -1.16 -12.68 -10.61
CA MET A 43 -0.36 -12.27 -9.45
C MET A 43 0.10 -10.81 -9.56
N ASN A 44 0.56 -10.38 -10.74
CA ASN A 44 0.99 -8.99 -10.94
C ASN A 44 -0.17 -8.01 -10.84
N ILE A 45 -1.34 -8.36 -11.40
CA ILE A 45 -2.57 -7.54 -11.31
C ILE A 45 -3.01 -7.41 -9.84
N SER A 46 -3.11 -8.55 -9.13
CA SER A 46 -3.53 -8.55 -7.73
C SER A 46 -2.57 -7.80 -6.82
N LEU A 47 -1.25 -7.84 -7.07
CA LEU A 47 -0.28 -7.04 -6.31
C LEU A 47 -0.40 -5.55 -6.62
N PHE A 48 -0.62 -5.17 -7.88
CA PHE A 48 -0.83 -3.78 -8.26
C PHE A 48 -2.08 -3.19 -7.59
N ASP A 49 -3.17 -3.96 -7.58
CA ASP A 49 -4.41 -3.57 -6.89
C ASP A 49 -4.21 -3.46 -5.37
N LEU A 50 -3.46 -4.40 -4.78
CA LEU A 50 -3.09 -4.36 -3.37
C LEU A 50 -2.27 -3.11 -3.02
N ILE A 51 -1.27 -2.74 -3.82
CA ILE A 51 -0.47 -1.52 -3.62
C ILE A 51 -1.36 -0.29 -3.66
N SER A 52 -2.24 -0.20 -4.67
CA SER A 52 -3.16 0.92 -4.83
C SER A 52 -4.13 1.05 -3.66
N CYS A 53 -4.72 -0.07 -3.23
CA CYS A 53 -5.59 -0.13 -2.07
C CYS A 53 -4.86 0.28 -0.78
N THR A 54 -3.64 -0.23 -0.57
CA THR A 54 -2.79 0.08 0.59
C THR A 54 -2.47 1.57 0.68
N MET A 55 -2.06 2.19 -0.44
CA MET A 55 -1.76 3.61 -0.48
C MET A 55 -2.97 4.49 -0.17
N ASN A 56 -4.13 4.15 -0.73
CA ASN A 56 -5.37 4.89 -0.47
C ASN A 56 -5.79 4.77 1.00
N HIS A 57 -5.68 3.57 1.57
CA HIS A 57 -5.95 3.32 2.98
C HIS A 57 -5.03 4.14 3.90
N PHE A 58 -3.71 4.11 3.67
CA PHE A 58 -2.78 4.89 4.46
C PHE A 58 -2.99 6.39 4.34
N ALA A 59 -3.30 6.89 3.13
CA ALA A 59 -3.61 8.31 2.95
C ALA A 59 -4.86 8.73 3.76
N TYR A 60 -5.90 7.89 3.75
CA TYR A 60 -7.12 8.10 4.53
C TYR A 60 -6.83 8.12 6.04
N GLU A 61 -6.09 7.11 6.51
CA GLU A 61 -5.74 6.99 7.92
C GLU A 61 -4.87 8.17 8.38
N GLU A 62 -3.84 8.54 7.62
CA GLU A 62 -2.94 9.63 7.97
C GLU A 62 -3.66 10.98 8.04
N GLU A 63 -4.64 11.21 7.17
CA GLU A 63 -5.51 12.39 7.24
C GLU A 63 -6.33 12.39 8.52
N MET A 64 -6.99 11.28 8.83
CA MET A 64 -7.75 11.10 10.08
C MET A 64 -6.87 11.31 11.33
N LEU A 65 -5.65 10.76 11.33
CA LEU A 65 -4.71 10.91 12.42
C LEU A 65 -4.23 12.35 12.56
N ALA A 66 -4.02 13.07 11.45
CA ALA A 66 -3.68 14.49 11.47
C ALA A 66 -4.81 15.34 12.06
N GLU A 67 -6.06 15.09 11.67
CA GLU A 67 -7.24 15.79 12.20
C GLU A 67 -7.45 15.55 13.71
N SER A 68 -7.17 14.34 14.18
CA SER A 68 -7.25 14.00 15.61
C SER A 68 -6.09 14.55 16.45
N GLY A 69 -5.07 15.12 15.80
CA GLY A 69 -3.85 15.60 16.46
C GLY A 69 -2.96 14.48 17.01
N TYR A 70 -3.00 13.29 16.40
CA TYR A 70 -2.28 12.11 16.90
C TYR A 70 -0.77 12.35 17.01
N HIS A 71 -0.25 12.25 18.24
CA HIS A 71 1.13 12.65 18.55
C HIS A 71 2.23 11.77 17.92
N LEU A 72 1.89 10.55 17.48
CA LEU A 72 2.82 9.64 16.79
C LEU A 72 2.61 9.57 15.27
N LEU A 73 1.88 10.53 14.68
CA LEU A 73 1.60 10.55 13.24
C LEU A 73 2.86 10.34 12.37
N GLU A 74 3.93 11.08 12.64
CA GLU A 74 5.17 10.98 11.84
C GLU A 74 5.91 9.65 12.02
N ALA A 75 5.71 8.95 13.14
CA ALA A 75 6.21 7.58 13.30
C ALA A 75 5.33 6.59 12.53
N HIS A 76 4.01 6.81 12.54
CA HIS A 76 3.04 6.01 11.80
C HIS A 76 3.31 6.07 10.28
N LYS A 77 3.42 7.28 9.72
CA LYS A 77 3.75 7.51 8.30
C LYS A 77 5.01 6.78 7.84
N ARG A 78 6.03 6.67 8.69
CA ARG A 78 7.25 5.93 8.37
C ARG A 78 7.02 4.43 8.28
N VAL A 79 6.16 3.89 9.13
CA VAL A 79 5.76 2.47 9.06
C VAL A 79 5.01 2.20 7.75
N HIS A 80 4.10 3.09 7.36
CA HIS A 80 3.38 3.02 6.07
C HIS A 80 4.33 3.09 4.88
N GLN A 81 5.20 4.11 4.83
CA GLN A 81 6.12 4.30 3.71
C GLN A 81 7.04 3.10 3.53
N ASN A 82 7.60 2.57 4.62
CA ASN A 82 8.47 1.39 4.56
C ASN A 82 7.75 0.16 4.00
N PHE A 83 6.45 0.02 4.28
CA PHE A 83 5.66 -1.08 3.76
C PHE A 83 5.35 -0.89 2.27
N VAL A 84 4.95 0.31 1.84
CA VAL A 84 4.72 0.61 0.42
C VAL A 84 6.00 0.40 -0.40
N ASP A 85 7.13 0.89 0.08
CA ASP A 85 8.44 0.69 -0.57
C ASP A 85 8.74 -0.81 -0.75
N LYS A 86 8.39 -1.63 0.26
CA LYS A 86 8.56 -3.08 0.22
C LYS A 86 7.67 -3.72 -0.83
N LEU A 87 6.40 -3.33 -0.92
CA LEU A 87 5.47 -3.89 -1.93
C LEU A 87 5.93 -3.55 -3.35
N VAL A 88 6.38 -2.32 -3.59
CA VAL A 88 6.93 -1.89 -4.89
C VAL A 88 8.19 -2.68 -5.25
N GLU A 89 9.08 -2.92 -4.28
CA GLU A 89 10.26 -3.77 -4.45
C GLU A 89 9.86 -5.18 -4.92
N TYR A 90 8.85 -5.81 -4.29
CA TYR A 90 8.40 -7.13 -4.72
C TYR A 90 7.66 -7.12 -6.06
N GLN A 91 6.92 -6.06 -6.38
CA GLN A 91 6.30 -5.93 -7.70
C GLN A 91 7.37 -6.02 -8.81
N MET A 92 8.47 -5.29 -8.66
CA MET A 92 9.58 -5.35 -9.62
C MET A 92 10.22 -6.74 -9.66
N LYS A 93 10.49 -7.35 -8.50
CA LYS A 93 11.05 -8.70 -8.43
C LYS A 93 10.13 -9.77 -9.04
N MET A 94 8.83 -9.63 -8.89
CA MET A 94 7.84 -10.57 -9.44
C MET A 94 7.74 -10.49 -10.96
N MET A 95 8.03 -9.32 -11.55
CA MET A 95 8.13 -9.18 -13.01
C MET A 95 9.32 -9.96 -13.57
N GLU A 96 10.41 -10.11 -12.81
CA GLU A 96 11.61 -10.85 -13.22
C GLU A 96 11.54 -12.34 -12.84
N ASN A 97 11.04 -12.63 -11.64
CA ASN A 97 10.98 -13.98 -11.07
C ASN A 97 9.69 -14.17 -10.26
N PRO A 98 8.65 -14.81 -10.83
CA PRO A 98 7.38 -15.05 -10.14
C PRO A 98 7.49 -15.85 -8.84
N ASN A 99 8.59 -16.59 -8.61
CA ASN A 99 8.76 -17.42 -7.41
C ASN A 99 8.94 -16.61 -6.11
N VAL A 100 9.14 -15.29 -6.19
CA VAL A 100 9.24 -14.43 -4.98
C VAL A 100 7.88 -14.15 -4.35
N ALA A 101 6.78 -14.55 -5.00
CA ALA A 101 5.42 -14.35 -4.50
C ALA A 101 5.15 -15.05 -3.15
N GLU A 102 5.74 -16.23 -2.92
CA GLU A 102 5.61 -16.95 -1.65
C GLU A 102 6.23 -16.16 -0.49
N GLU A 103 7.40 -15.56 -0.71
CA GLU A 103 8.06 -14.70 0.28
C GLU A 103 7.23 -13.46 0.58
N LEU A 104 6.68 -12.83 -0.46
CA LEU A 104 5.80 -11.67 -0.32
C LEU A 104 4.54 -12.01 0.48
N LEU A 105 3.86 -13.13 0.20
CA LEU A 105 2.66 -13.56 0.92
C LEU A 105 2.92 -13.74 2.42
N ASN A 106 4.07 -14.31 2.80
CA ASN A 106 4.48 -14.45 4.20
C ASN A 106 4.71 -13.08 4.88
N ILE A 107 5.27 -12.11 4.14
CA ILE A 107 5.45 -10.73 4.64
C ILE A 107 4.10 -10.05 4.83
N LEU A 108 3.19 -10.18 3.86
CA LEU A 108 1.85 -9.59 3.88
C LEU A 108 1.03 -10.09 5.08
N ASP A 109 1.02 -11.41 5.29
CA ASP A 109 0.34 -12.04 6.43
C ASP A 109 0.92 -11.54 7.77
N GLY A 110 2.25 -11.60 7.93
CA GLY A 110 2.87 -11.14 9.17
C GLY A 110 2.69 -9.64 9.45
N TRP A 111 2.75 -8.81 8.41
CA TRP A 111 2.73 -7.36 8.55
C TRP A 111 1.34 -6.83 8.86
N LEU A 112 0.31 -7.21 8.09
CA LEU A 112 -1.03 -6.63 8.20
C LEU A 112 -1.63 -6.84 9.59
N PHE A 113 -1.62 -8.09 10.08
CA PHE A 113 -2.15 -8.41 11.40
C PHE A 113 -1.39 -7.70 12.52
N ARG A 114 -0.06 -7.60 12.41
CA ARG A 114 0.75 -6.91 13.41
C ARG A 114 0.50 -5.40 13.40
N HIS A 115 0.35 -4.83 12.21
CA HIS A 115 0.07 -3.42 12.03
C HIS A 115 -1.27 -3.05 12.66
N ILE A 116 -2.35 -3.73 12.26
CA ILE A 116 -3.69 -3.50 12.82
C ILE A 116 -3.70 -3.61 14.34
N ARG A 117 -3.19 -4.72 14.88
CA ARG A 117 -3.25 -4.98 16.33
C ARG A 117 -2.41 -4.05 17.19
N ILE A 118 -1.35 -3.45 16.65
CA ILE A 118 -0.38 -2.67 17.44
C ILE A 118 -0.43 -1.19 17.07
N ASN A 119 -0.26 -0.90 15.78
CA ASN A 119 -0.21 0.46 15.28
C ASN A 119 -1.62 1.06 15.25
N ASP A 120 -2.58 0.36 14.67
CA ASP A 120 -3.89 0.95 14.37
C ASP A 120 -4.75 1.02 15.63
N HIS A 121 -4.71 -0.05 16.42
CA HIS A 121 -5.28 -0.03 17.76
C HIS A 121 -4.66 1.04 18.68
N GLY A 122 -3.41 1.46 18.40
CA GLY A 122 -2.71 2.48 19.16
C GLY A 122 -3.35 3.86 19.08
N TYR A 123 -4.01 4.20 17.97
CA TYR A 123 -4.63 5.52 17.79
C TYR A 123 -6.09 5.60 18.24
N ILE A 124 -6.79 4.46 18.40
CA ILE A 124 -8.25 4.39 18.66
C ILE A 124 -8.67 5.36 19.76
N ASN A 125 -7.99 5.31 20.91
CA ASN A 125 -8.37 6.11 22.07
C ASN A 125 -8.24 7.61 21.80
N MET A 126 -7.16 8.02 21.14
CA MET A 126 -6.90 9.43 20.85
C MET A 126 -7.86 9.99 19.80
N VAL A 127 -8.10 9.22 18.72
CA VAL A 127 -9.06 9.57 17.66
C VAL A 127 -10.48 9.68 18.22
N THR A 128 -10.88 8.76 19.10
CA THR A 128 -12.19 8.81 19.77
C THR A 128 -12.31 10.04 20.67
N GLN A 129 -11.29 10.36 21.47
CA GLN A 129 -11.30 11.54 22.36
C GLN A 129 -11.30 12.86 21.59
N ALA A 130 -10.67 12.92 20.42
CA ALA A 130 -10.64 14.10 19.57
C ALA A 130 -12.02 14.44 18.96
N GLY A 131 -12.97 13.51 18.98
CA GLY A 131 -14.30 13.70 18.39
C GLY A 131 -14.31 13.63 16.85
N THR A 132 -13.21 13.14 16.25
CA THR A 132 -13.08 12.88 14.81
C THR A 132 -14.11 11.84 14.34
N TYR A 133 -14.61 10.99 15.24
CA TYR A 133 -15.73 10.09 14.98
C TYR A 133 -16.90 10.34 15.91
N GLN A 134 -18.11 10.24 15.37
CA GLN A 134 -19.37 10.26 16.12
C GLN A 134 -20.19 9.03 15.82
N LYS A 135 -21.02 8.62 16.77
CA LYS A 135 -21.95 7.53 16.55
C LYS A 135 -23.09 7.97 15.65
N ASP A 136 -23.35 7.21 14.59
CA ASP A 136 -24.54 7.35 13.77
C ASP A 136 -25.81 6.84 14.50
N ALA A 137 -26.96 6.89 13.82
CA ALA A 137 -28.23 6.41 14.36
C ALA A 137 -28.23 4.89 14.67
N ASN A 138 -27.30 4.13 14.10
CA ASN A 138 -27.15 2.69 14.29
C ASN A 138 -26.10 2.35 15.36
N GLY A 139 -25.39 3.35 15.89
CA GLY A 139 -24.34 3.19 16.89
C GLY A 139 -22.94 2.99 16.32
N ASN A 140 -22.76 3.07 14.99
CA ASN A 140 -21.47 2.94 14.32
C ASN A 140 -20.68 4.25 14.40
N LEU A 141 -19.37 4.17 14.62
CA LEU A 141 -18.51 5.34 14.57
C LEU A 141 -18.30 5.76 13.11
N VAL A 142 -18.68 7.00 12.78
CA VAL A 142 -18.54 7.62 11.46
C VAL A 142 -17.73 8.91 11.58
N ARG A 143 -16.79 9.12 10.66
CA ARG A 143 -15.90 10.28 10.65
C ARG A 143 -16.69 11.59 10.45
N THR A 144 -16.37 12.62 11.26
CA THR A 144 -17.16 13.87 11.38
C THR A 144 -16.63 15.03 10.54
N SER A 145 -15.36 14.99 10.14
CA SER A 145 -14.69 16.02 9.33
C SER A 145 -13.91 15.39 8.17
N GLY A 146 -13.95 16.05 7.01
CA GLY A 146 -13.22 15.68 5.80
C GLY A 146 -14.14 15.61 4.59
N ALA A 147 -13.88 16.42 3.56
CA ALA A 147 -14.72 16.62 2.37
C ALA A 147 -14.91 15.37 1.47
N ASP A 148 -14.46 14.20 1.93
CA ASP A 148 -14.23 13.01 1.11
C ASP A 148 -14.83 11.71 1.69
N ALA A 149 -15.68 11.78 2.73
CA ALA A 149 -16.53 10.64 3.09
C ALA A 149 -17.37 10.13 1.88
N ALA A 150 -17.62 11.03 0.92
CA ALA A 150 -18.28 10.75 -0.35
C ALA A 150 -17.38 10.05 -1.40
N LEU A 151 -16.04 10.05 -1.29
CA LEU A 151 -15.17 9.41 -2.29
C LEU A 151 -15.15 7.89 -2.14
N PHE A 152 -15.17 7.35 -0.92
CA PHE A 152 -15.36 5.92 -0.69
C PHE A 152 -16.84 5.50 -0.71
N SER A 153 -17.78 6.38 -0.33
CA SER A 153 -19.22 6.07 -0.37
C SER A 153 -19.81 6.09 -1.78
N ASN A 154 -19.20 6.75 -2.77
CA ASN A 154 -19.73 6.86 -4.14
C ASN A 154 -19.08 5.92 -5.16
N VAL A 155 -18.13 5.05 -4.75
CA VAL A 155 -17.85 3.84 -5.53
C VAL A 155 -18.87 2.78 -5.10
N ALA A 156 -20.14 3.04 -5.44
CA ALA A 156 -21.10 1.97 -5.62
C ALA A 156 -20.53 1.10 -6.75
N PHE A 157 -19.83 0.03 -6.38
CA PHE A 157 -19.35 -0.99 -7.29
C PHE A 157 -20.55 -1.89 -7.68
N ASP A 158 -21.57 -1.25 -8.26
CA ASP A 158 -22.70 -1.93 -8.87
C ASP A 158 -22.22 -2.52 -10.20
N GLY A 159 -22.19 -3.86 -10.29
CA GLY A 159 -22.25 -4.55 -11.57
C GLY A 159 -21.08 -5.48 -11.91
N TRP A 160 -20.97 -6.60 -11.19
CA TRP A 160 -20.39 -7.81 -11.77
C TRP A 160 -21.52 -8.69 -12.32
N GLU A 161 -22.05 -8.33 -13.49
CA GLU A 161 -22.82 -9.27 -14.31
C GLU A 161 -22.12 -9.42 -15.66
N THR A 162 -21.74 -10.66 -15.96
CA THR A 162 -21.08 -11.06 -17.20
C THR A 162 -22.02 -10.91 -18.39
N GLN A 163 -21.67 -10.08 -19.39
CA GLN A 163 -22.19 -10.24 -20.75
C GLN A 163 -21.35 -9.55 -21.85
N SER A 164 -20.61 -10.39 -22.59
CA SER A 164 -20.41 -10.45 -24.07
C SER A 164 -20.33 -9.17 -24.93
N LEU A 165 -19.11 -8.94 -25.46
CA LEU A 165 -18.73 -8.61 -26.86
C LEU A 165 -19.78 -8.00 -27.83
N ASN A 166 -19.67 -6.70 -28.17
CA ASN A 166 -19.22 -6.13 -29.47
C ASN A 166 -19.57 -4.63 -29.60
N PRO A 167 -18.73 -3.76 -30.20
CA PRO A 167 -19.02 -2.34 -30.40
C PRO A 167 -19.44 -2.00 -31.85
N GLU A 168 -20.25 -0.95 -32.03
CA GLU A 168 -20.29 -0.14 -33.26
C GLU A 168 -19.97 1.34 -32.95
N PRO A 169 -19.29 2.06 -33.85
CA PRO A 169 -18.67 3.34 -33.54
C PRO A 169 -19.62 4.51 -33.81
N THR A 170 -19.75 5.43 -32.84
CA THR A 170 -20.30 6.76 -33.11
C THR A 170 -19.20 7.79 -32.89
N THR A 171 -18.86 8.51 -33.95
CA THR A 171 -17.82 9.53 -34.02
C THR A 171 -18.24 10.80 -33.26
N VAL A 172 -17.51 11.14 -32.19
CA VAL A 172 -17.50 12.48 -31.61
C VAL A 172 -16.04 12.93 -31.55
N GLU A 173 -15.72 14.02 -32.25
CA GLU A 173 -14.39 14.62 -32.24
C GLU A 173 -14.07 15.21 -30.85
N THR A 174 -13.03 14.69 -30.21
CA THR A 174 -12.42 15.23 -28.99
C THR A 174 -11.25 16.17 -29.35
N PRO A 175 -11.09 17.32 -28.66
CA PRO A 175 -9.89 18.16 -28.80
C PRO A 175 -8.62 17.41 -28.35
N PRO A 176 -7.41 17.80 -28.83
CA PRO A 176 -6.19 17.02 -28.63
C PRO A 176 -5.82 16.92 -27.15
N PRO A 177 -5.33 15.75 -26.68
CA PRO A 177 -4.98 15.58 -25.28
C PRO A 177 -3.76 16.43 -24.93
N THR A 178 -3.93 17.30 -23.93
CA THR A 178 -2.83 17.78 -23.10
C THR A 178 -2.13 16.55 -22.52
N SER A 179 -0.79 16.49 -22.63
CA SER A 179 0.00 15.39 -22.07
C SER A 179 -0.42 15.09 -20.62
N PRO A 180 -0.77 13.83 -20.29
CA PRO A 180 -1.21 13.51 -18.94
C PRO A 180 -0.06 13.74 -17.96
N GLN A 181 -0.36 14.38 -16.82
CA GLN A 181 0.56 14.43 -15.69
C GLN A 181 0.81 13.00 -15.20
N PRO A 182 2.03 12.64 -14.79
CA PRO A 182 2.33 11.29 -14.31
C PRO A 182 1.44 10.97 -13.12
N THR A 183 0.84 9.79 -13.15
CA THR A 183 0.05 9.19 -12.07
C THR A 183 0.86 9.07 -10.78
N ALA A 184 0.19 8.84 -9.65
CA ALA A 184 0.88 8.57 -8.38
C ALA A 184 1.84 7.38 -8.52
N TRP A 185 1.45 6.36 -9.31
CA TRP A 185 2.27 5.21 -9.67
C TRP A 185 3.54 5.60 -10.43
N GLU A 186 3.42 6.35 -11.52
CA GLU A 186 4.57 6.76 -12.33
C GLU A 186 5.55 7.62 -11.53
N ARG A 187 5.05 8.43 -10.58
CA ARG A 187 5.90 9.21 -9.68
C ARG A 187 6.66 8.33 -8.67
N LEU A 188 6.02 7.28 -8.16
CA LEU A 188 6.65 6.36 -7.20
C LEU A 188 7.71 5.48 -7.87
N VAL A 189 7.42 4.94 -9.07
CA VAL A 189 8.42 4.20 -9.86
C VAL A 189 9.63 5.09 -10.13
N ALA A 190 9.41 6.34 -10.55
CA ALA A 190 10.50 7.28 -10.78
C ALA A 190 11.32 7.62 -9.52
N GLN A 191 10.67 7.73 -8.35
CA GLN A 191 11.38 7.94 -7.07
C GLN A 191 12.22 6.71 -6.67
N HIS A 192 11.68 5.51 -6.86
CA HIS A 192 12.41 4.27 -6.58
C HIS A 192 13.63 4.11 -7.50
N GLU A 193 13.48 4.36 -8.80
CA GLU A 193 14.59 4.36 -9.76
C GLU A 193 15.68 5.36 -9.37
N GLN A 194 15.31 6.56 -8.92
CA GLN A 194 16.27 7.55 -8.42
C GLN A 194 17.02 7.08 -7.17
N LYS A 195 16.33 6.40 -6.25
CA LYS A 195 16.95 5.85 -5.03
C LYS A 195 17.95 4.74 -5.37
N LEU A 196 17.58 3.82 -6.27
CA LEU A 196 18.49 2.77 -6.74
C LEU A 196 19.73 3.35 -7.43
N ALA A 197 19.56 4.39 -8.25
CA ALA A 197 20.68 5.07 -8.90
C ALA A 197 21.61 5.76 -7.89
N GLN A 198 21.08 6.30 -6.79
CA GLN A 198 21.88 6.90 -5.72
C GLN A 198 22.65 5.85 -4.91
N GLU A 199 22.03 4.71 -4.60
CA GLU A 199 22.66 3.60 -3.89
C GLU A 199 23.77 2.92 -4.73
N GLN A 200 23.58 2.81 -6.04
CA GLN A 200 24.61 2.31 -6.96
C GLN A 200 25.83 3.25 -7.04
N ASN A 201 25.60 4.56 -7.03
CA ASN A 201 26.69 5.53 -7.08
C ASN A 201 27.47 5.63 -5.75
N GLN A 202 26.81 5.39 -4.60
CA GLN A 202 27.49 5.36 -3.29
C GLN A 202 28.39 4.13 -3.10
N ASN A 203 28.00 2.97 -3.65
CA ASN A 203 28.82 1.75 -3.57
C ASN A 203 30.02 1.75 -4.53
N GLN A 204 30.16 2.75 -5.40
CA GLN A 204 31.25 2.85 -6.37
C GLN A 204 32.39 3.76 -5.90
N ASP A 205 32.17 4.52 -4.82
CA ASP A 205 33.15 5.45 -4.25
C ASP A 205 34.03 4.80 -3.15
N ASP A 206 33.74 3.56 -2.74
CA ASP A 206 34.46 2.84 -1.66
C ASP A 206 35.55 1.87 -2.13
N ASP A 207 35.70 1.65 -3.45
CA ASP A 207 36.64 0.65 -4.02
C ASP A 207 37.99 1.22 -4.52
N ASP A 208 38.25 2.53 -4.36
CA ASP A 208 39.39 3.21 -5.01
C ASP A 208 40.54 3.66 -4.07
N ASP A 209 40.62 3.23 -2.81
CA ASP A 209 41.64 3.71 -1.84
C ASP A 209 42.56 2.63 -1.22
N ASP A 210 42.84 1.54 -1.95
CA ASP A 210 43.70 0.42 -1.46
C ASP A 210 45.04 0.25 -2.22
N ASP A 211 45.64 1.33 -2.71
CA ASP A 211 47.02 1.34 -3.24
C ASP A 211 47.93 2.35 -2.53
N LYS A 212 48.20 2.12 -1.24
CA LYS A 212 49.33 2.74 -0.53
C LYS A 212 50.28 1.70 0.06
N PRO A 213 51.57 1.69 -0.34
CA PRO A 213 52.54 0.79 0.26
C PRO A 213 52.90 1.27 1.67
N ARG A 214 52.47 0.53 2.69
CA ARG A 214 52.92 0.74 4.08
C ARG A 214 54.28 0.08 4.28
N GLY A 215 55.34 0.87 4.12
CA GLY A 215 56.70 0.51 4.52
C GLY A 215 56.99 0.83 6.00
N TRP A 216 57.62 -0.16 6.65
CA TRP A 216 58.59 -0.13 7.76
C TRP A 216 58.28 0.56 9.11
N ALA A 217 58.18 -0.25 10.18
CA ALA A 217 58.99 -0.13 11.40
C ALA A 217 58.81 -1.36 12.31
N ALA A 218 59.94 -1.91 12.75
CA ALA A 218 60.13 -3.14 13.50
C ALA A 218 59.90 -2.99 15.01
N THR A 219 59.66 -4.09 15.72
CA THR A 219 60.40 -4.43 16.97
C THR A 219 60.12 -5.86 17.48
N PHE A 220 61.24 -6.56 17.73
CA PHE A 220 61.48 -7.82 18.46
C PHE A 220 61.05 -9.17 17.85
#